data_AF-A0A927IHW3-F1
#
_entry.id   AF-A0A927IHW3-F1
#
_cell.length_a   1.000
_cell.length_b   1.000
_cell.length_c   1.000
_cell.angle_alpha   90.00
_cell.angle_beta   90.00
_cell.angle_gamma   90.00
#
_symmetry.space_group_name_H-M   'P 1'
#
loop_
_entity.id
_entity.type
_entity.pdbx_description
1 polymer ?
#
loop_
_entity_poly.entity_id
_entity_poly.type
_entity_poly.pdbx_seq_one_letter_code
_entity_poly.pdbx_strand_id
1 'polypeptide(L)'
;MSAKKQDMIKTFEEGLEKLETIVSEMEDSKLPLETLITHYEKGNKLLAQCDLKLKEAEKKIEILKAKAESGAHFEELEAEQ
;
A
#
# COMPACT_ATOMS: atom_id res chain seq x y z
N MET A 1 8.51 6.80 -26.13
CA MET A 1 7.12 7.00 -25.70
C MET A 1 7.04 6.68 -24.22
N SER A 2 7.00 7.69 -23.35
CA SER A 2 7.10 7.55 -21.89
C SER A 2 5.82 8.03 -21.22
N ALA A 3 4.93 7.12 -20.84
CA ALA A 3 3.79 7.42 -19.97
C ALA A 3 3.11 6.14 -19.43
N LYS A 4 3.75 5.39 -18.52
CA LYS A 4 3.08 4.37 -17.68
C LYS A 4 3.76 4.20 -16.30
N LYS A 5 4.12 5.30 -15.62
CA LYS A 5 4.74 5.27 -14.28
C LYS A 5 3.82 5.74 -13.14
N GLN A 6 2.58 6.12 -13.43
CA GLN A 6 1.68 6.67 -12.41
C GLN A 6 0.81 5.56 -11.79
N ASP A 7 0.56 5.66 -10.49
CA ASP A 7 -0.22 4.76 -9.61
C ASP A 7 0.53 3.62 -8.92
N MET A 8 1.76 3.88 -8.44
CA MET A 8 2.32 3.12 -7.30
C MET A 8 2.25 3.97 -6.02
N ILE A 9 1.60 3.46 -4.97
CA ILE A 9 1.46 4.15 -3.67
C ILE A 9 2.79 4.08 -2.91
N LYS A 10 3.21 5.18 -2.27
CA LYS A 10 4.46 5.20 -1.50
C LYS A 10 4.25 4.73 -0.06
N THR A 11 3.12 5.10 0.53
CA THR A 11 2.72 4.68 1.89
C THR A 11 1.35 4.02 1.87
N PHE A 12 1.01 3.32 2.96
CA PHE A 12 -0.31 2.72 3.12
C PHE A 12 -1.39 3.81 3.24
N GLU A 13 -1.11 4.86 4.02
CA GLU A 13 -2.02 5.99 4.26
C GLU A 13 -2.37 6.71 2.96
N GLU A 14 -1.39 6.93 2.07
CA GLU A 14 -1.62 7.51 0.74
C GLU A 14 -2.53 6.60 -0.12
N GLY A 15 -2.34 5.29 -0.04
CA GLY A 15 -3.18 4.34 -0.76
C GLY A 15 -4.61 4.30 -0.25
N LEU A 16 -4.78 4.40 1.07
CA LEU A 16 -6.09 4.45 1.73
C LEU A 16 -6.85 5.72 1.35
N GLU A 17 -6.21 6.89 1.42
CA GLU A 17 -6.81 8.18 1.03
C GLU A 17 -7.29 8.17 -0.44
N LYS A 18 -6.48 7.58 -1.34
CA LYS A 18 -6.86 7.42 -2.75
C LYS A 18 -8.04 6.47 -2.94
N LEU A 19 -8.09 5.37 -2.18
CA LEU A 19 -9.21 4.44 -2.21
C LEU A 19 -10.50 5.11 -1.73
N GLU A 20 -10.44 5.86 -0.63
CA GLU A 20 -11.58 6.62 -0.09
C GLU A 20 -12.09 7.64 -1.11
N THR A 21 -11.17 8.34 -1.79
CA THR A 21 -11.51 9.28 -2.86
C THR A 21 -12.24 8.58 -4.00
N ILE A 22 -11.71 7.45 -4.49
CA ILE A 22 -12.32 6.69 -5.58
C ILE A 22 -13.70 6.18 -5.18
N VAL A 23 -13.86 5.67 -3.96
CA VAL A 23 -15.17 5.20 -3.46
C VAL A 23 -16.15 6.37 -3.42
N SER A 24 -15.74 7.51 -2.90
CA SER A 24 -16.58 8.72 -2.87
C SER A 24 -17.00 9.17 -4.28
N GLU A 25 -16.11 9.09 -5.26
CA GLU A 25 -16.44 9.39 -6.67
C GLU A 25 -17.42 8.37 -7.27
N MET A 26 -17.32 7.10 -6.87
CA MET A 26 -18.22 6.03 -7.32
C MET A 26 -19.63 6.12 -6.72
N GLU A 27 -19.82 6.85 -5.62
CA GLU A 27 -21.12 7.06 -4.98
C GLU A 27 -22.00 8.09 -5.72
N ASP A 28 -21.43 8.86 -6.66
CA ASP A 28 -22.20 9.79 -7.47
C ASP A 28 -23.17 9.03 -8.41
N SER A 29 -24.47 9.22 -8.18
CA SER A 29 -25.54 8.59 -8.98
C SER A 29 -25.55 9.03 -10.45
N LYS A 30 -24.79 10.06 -10.84
CA LYS A 30 -24.65 10.56 -12.21
C LYS A 30 -23.37 10.07 -12.89
N LEU A 31 -22.56 9.24 -12.23
CA LEU A 31 -21.31 8.75 -12.80
C LEU A 31 -21.60 7.87 -14.04
N PRO A 32 -21.00 8.16 -15.21
CA PRO A 32 -21.15 7.31 -16.38
C PRO A 32 -20.60 5.89 -16.13
N LEU A 33 -21.24 4.87 -16.73
CA LEU A 33 -20.85 3.46 -16.55
C LEU A 33 -19.38 3.19 -16.91
N GLU A 34 -18.89 3.74 -18.02
CA GLU A 34 -17.49 3.63 -18.44
C GLU A 34 -16.52 4.20 -17.39
N THR A 35 -16.93 5.30 -16.77
CA THR A 35 -16.19 5.95 -15.69
C THR A 35 -16.21 5.08 -14.43
N LEU A 36 -17.35 4.50 -14.06
CA LEU A 36 -17.47 3.57 -12.94
C LEU A 36 -16.55 2.35 -13.08
N ILE A 37 -16.50 1.75 -14.28
CA ILE A 37 -15.59 0.62 -14.59
C ILE A 37 -14.14 1.05 -14.41
N THR A 38 -13.78 2.24 -14.90
CA THR A 38 -12.42 2.79 -14.75
C THR A 38 -12.05 3.00 -13.27
N HIS A 39 -12.97 3.53 -12.46
CA HIS A 39 -12.75 3.74 -11.02
C HIS A 39 -12.61 2.40 -10.30
N TYR A 40 -13.44 1.42 -10.63
CA TYR A 40 -13.36 0.07 -10.09
C TYR A 40 -12.00 -0.61 -10.40
N GLU A 41 -11.51 -0.52 -11.64
CA GLU A 41 -10.20 -1.06 -11.99
C GLU A 41 -9.05 -0.38 -11.23
N LYS A 42 -9.12 0.94 -11.07
CA LYS A 42 -8.14 1.70 -10.28
C LYS A 42 -8.19 1.32 -8.82
N GLY A 43 -9.39 1.23 -8.24
CA GLY A 43 -9.61 0.81 -6.86
C GLY A 43 -9.00 -0.57 -6.59
N ASN A 44 -9.25 -1.55 -7.46
CA ASN A 44 -8.66 -2.88 -7.32
C ASN A 44 -7.13 -2.89 -7.37
N LYS A 45 -6.52 -2.05 -8.23
CA LYS A 45 -5.06 -1.91 -8.28
C LYS A 45 -4.49 -1.29 -7.01
N LEU A 46 -5.16 -0.29 -6.44
CA LEU A 46 -4.74 0.35 -5.20
C LEU A 46 -4.92 -0.59 -4.00
N LEU A 47 -6.03 -1.33 -3.95
CA LEU A 47 -6.30 -2.33 -2.93
C LEU A 47 -5.19 -3.39 -2.90
N ALA A 48 -4.82 -3.94 -4.05
CA ALA A 48 -3.73 -4.91 -4.15
C ALA A 48 -2.40 -4.34 -3.64
N GLN A 49 -2.13 -3.04 -3.85
CA GLN A 49 -0.93 -2.40 -3.33
C GLN A 49 -0.98 -2.17 -1.82
N CYS A 50 -2.14 -1.81 -1.27
CA CYS A 50 -2.34 -1.68 0.17
C CYS A 50 -2.11 -3.02 0.87
N ASP A 51 -2.65 -4.11 0.32
CA ASP A 51 -2.44 -5.46 0.84
C ASP A 51 -0.95 -5.85 0.86
N LEU A 52 -0.21 -5.49 -0.18
CA LEU A 52 1.24 -5.72 -0.22
C LEU A 52 1.96 -4.95 0.89
N LYS A 53 1.59 -3.69 1.13
CA LYS A 53 2.18 -2.89 2.22
C LYS A 53 1.87 -3.45 3.60
N LEU A 54 0.65 -3.93 3.82
CA LEU A 54 0.28 -4.58 5.07
C LEU A 54 1.07 -5.88 5.28
N LYS A 55 1.22 -6.72 4.24
CA LYS A 55 2.04 -7.94 4.30
C LYS A 55 3.52 -7.65 4.58
N GLU A 56 4.08 -6.61 3.97
CA GLU A 56 5.45 -6.15 4.25
C GLU A 56 5.61 -5.75 5.72
N ALA A 57 4.65 -5.00 6.27
CA ALA A 57 4.65 -4.57 7.67
C ALA A 57 4.51 -5.75 8.63
N GLU A 58 3.57 -6.65 8.38
CA GLU A 58 3.36 -7.87 9.18
C GLU A 58 4.62 -8.73 9.22
N LYS A 59 5.23 -9.00 8.05
CA LYS A 59 6.49 -9.76 7.98
C LYS A 59 7.60 -9.10 8.79
N LYS A 60 7.69 -7.77 8.76
CA LYS A 60 8.70 -7.03 9.54
C LYS A 60 8.45 -7.20 11.04
N ILE A 61 7.21 -7.14 11.48
CA ILE A 61 6.83 -7.37 12.89
C ILE A 61 7.20 -8.80 13.32
N GLU A 62 6.88 -9.81 12.50
CA GLU A 62 7.21 -11.20 12.83
C GLU A 62 8.72 -11.44 12.93
N ILE A 63 9.52 -10.82 12.06
CA ILE A 63 11.00 -10.87 12.18
C ILE A 63 11.47 -10.21 13.47
N LEU A 64 10.90 -9.07 13.86
CA LEU A 64 11.27 -8.37 15.09
C LEU A 64 10.90 -9.19 16.33
N LYS A 65 9.73 -9.83 16.35
CA LYS A 65 9.31 -10.74 17.43
C LYS A 65 10.26 -11.94 17.55
N ALA A 66 10.54 -12.62 16.44
CA ALA A 66 11.45 -13.76 16.43
C ALA A 66 12.87 -13.39 16.92
N LYS A 67 13.35 -12.19 16.60
CA LYS A 67 14.63 -11.65 17.11
C LYS A 67 14.58 -11.35 18.60
N ALA A 68 13.49 -10.78 19.09
CA ALA A 68 13.30 -10.51 20.52
C ALA A 68 13.21 -11.80 21.35
N GLU A 69 12.53 -12.83 20.84
CA GLU A 69 12.38 -14.14 21.52
C GLU A 69 13.65 -14.99 21.50
N SER A 70 14.49 -14.86 20.46
CA SER A 70 15.78 -15.56 20.37
C SER A 70 16.89 -14.94 21.21
N GLY A 71 16.61 -13.84 21.95
CA GLY A 71 17.60 -13.18 22.80
C GLY A 71 18.79 -12.63 22.03
N ALA A 72 18.69 -12.47 20.71
CA ALA A 72 19.73 -11.89 19.89
C ALA A 72 19.94 -10.44 20.34
N HIS A 73 21.09 -10.21 20.99
CA HIS A 73 21.49 -8.89 21.45
C HIS A 73 21.52 -7.93 20.25
N PHE A 74 21.00 -6.72 20.44
CA PHE A 74 20.99 -5.66 19.45
C PHE A 74 22.41 -5.10 19.31
N GLU A 75 23.36 -5.92 18.87
CA GLU A 75 24.66 -5.45 18.39
C GLU A 75 24.64 -5.51 16.87
N GLU A 76 25.26 -4.49 16.29
CA GLU A 76 25.53 -4.33 14.86
C GLU A 76 24.48 -3.57 14.03
N LEU A 77 24.34 -2.28 14.34
CA LEU A 77 24.32 -1.21 13.33
C LEU A 77 25.10 0.02 13.85
N GLU A 78 26.31 -0.18 14.37
CA GLU A 78 27.34 0.84 14.23
C GLU A 78 28.09 0.50 12.93
N ALA A 79 27.66 1.13 11.85
CA ALA A 79 28.42 1.13 10.62
C ALA A 79 29.79 1.75 10.93
N GLU A 80 30.83 0.98 10.64
CA GLU A 80 32.23 1.38 10.72
C GLU A 80 32.49 2.70 9.97
N GLN A 81 33.47 3.43 10.50
CA GLN A 81 34.04 4.68 9.96
C GLN A 81 34.58 4.52 8.54
#